data_AF-A0ABD7D8D1-F1
#
_entry.id   AF-A0ABD7D8D1-F1
#
_cell.length_a   1.000
_cell.length_b   1.000
_cell.length_c   1.000
_cell.angle_alpha   90.00
_cell.angle_beta   90.00
_cell.angle_gamma   90.00
#
_symmetry.space_group_name_H-M   'P 1'
#
loop_
_entity.id
_entity.type
_entity.pdbx_description
1 polymer ?
#
loop_
_entity_poly.entity_id
_entity_poly.type
_entity_poly.pdbx_seq_one_letter_code
_entity_poly.pdbx_strand_id
1 'polypeptide(L)'
;MTATPHLPPRWPIPTNPPVHDPILFAQAMRDMRLTWRARGVLAELATGYDDGQEPTISALAGLARRDRSAAEGREAFSKAVKELRKLGYLVPDTSTSTGVGERLLVDLTPATDAHLVPDRWAHSAAEEGR
;
A
#
# COMPACT_ATOMS: atom_id res chain seq x y z
N MET A 1 33.46 23.03 13.85
CA MET A 1 32.29 22.44 13.16
C MET A 1 31.23 22.20 14.22
N THR A 2 30.33 23.15 14.42
CA THR A 2 29.22 23.05 15.38
C THR A 2 28.05 22.35 14.71
N ALA A 3 27.69 21.15 15.18
CA ALA A 3 26.53 20.41 14.72
C ALA A 3 25.26 21.18 15.07
N THR A 4 24.44 21.49 14.06
CA THR A 4 23.13 22.12 14.25
C THR A 4 22.22 21.18 15.04
N PRO A 5 21.60 21.61 16.15
CA PRO A 5 20.70 20.74 16.91
C PRO A 5 19.48 20.38 16.05
N HIS A 6 19.26 19.08 15.85
CA HIS A 6 18.05 18.56 15.20
C HIS A 6 16.86 18.84 16.12
N LEU A 7 16.05 19.84 15.78
CA LEU A 7 14.77 20.06 16.44
C LEU A 7 13.83 18.89 16.13
N PRO A 8 13.16 18.32 17.14
CA PRO A 8 12.19 17.26 16.90
C PRO A 8 11.03 17.79 16.04
N PRO A 9 10.44 16.95 15.18
CA PRO A 9 9.29 17.35 14.39
C PRO A 9 8.13 17.80 15.29
N ARG A 10 7.35 18.78 14.83
CA ARG A 10 6.18 19.31 15.56
C ARG A 10 4.95 18.40 15.47
N TRP A 11 5.00 17.40 14.61
CA TRP A 11 3.93 16.42 14.44
C TRP A 11 4.20 15.18 15.31
N PRO A 12 3.14 14.51 15.79
CA PRO A 12 3.28 13.27 16.53
C PRO A 12 4.03 12.25 15.67
N ILE A 13 5.08 11.68 16.25
CA ILE A 13 5.78 10.54 15.65
C ILE A 13 5.00 9.29 16.07
N PRO A 14 4.53 8.47 15.12
CA PRO A 14 3.94 7.17 15.45
C PRO A 14 4.91 6.38 16.34
N THR A 15 4.45 5.98 17.52
CA THR A 15 5.26 5.21 18.48
C THR A 15 5.37 3.74 18.09
N ASN A 16 4.44 3.25 17.26
CA ASN A 16 4.50 1.91 16.72
C ASN A 16 5.33 1.94 15.43
N PRO A 17 6.32 1.05 15.29
CA PRO A 17 7.04 0.93 14.04
C PRO A 17 6.06 0.51 12.94
N PRO A 18 6.26 0.99 11.69
CA PRO A 18 5.45 0.54 10.58
C PRO A 18 5.58 -0.97 10.42
N VAL A 19 4.46 -1.65 10.19
CA VAL A 19 4.39 -3.11 9.99
C VAL A 19 5.17 -3.54 8.74
N HIS A 20 5.35 -2.61 7.80
CA HIS A 20 6.06 -2.82 6.55
C HIS A 20 7.32 -1.94 6.44
N ASP A 21 8.23 -2.35 5.55
CA ASP A 21 9.36 -1.50 5.17
C ASP A 21 8.85 -0.18 4.55
N PRO A 22 9.13 0.98 5.18
CA PRO A 22 8.62 2.26 4.74
C PRO A 22 9.15 2.67 3.35
N ILE A 23 10.34 2.19 2.95
CA ILE A 23 10.92 2.47 1.63
C ILE A 23 10.14 1.71 0.56
N LEU A 24 9.93 0.39 0.76
CA LEU A 24 9.15 -0.42 -0.17
C LEU A 24 7.70 0.06 -0.25
N PHE A 25 7.11 0.46 0.87
CA PHE A 25 5.77 1.04 0.88
C PHE A 25 5.70 2.34 0.05
N ALA A 26 6.67 3.25 0.26
CA ALA A 26 6.72 4.49 -0.51
C ALA A 26 7.01 4.26 -2.00
N GLN A 27 7.72 3.19 -2.36
CA GLN A 27 7.92 2.76 -3.75
C GLN A 27 6.63 2.20 -4.35
N ALA A 28 5.93 1.31 -3.63
CA ALA A 28 4.64 0.75 -4.06
C ALA A 28 3.61 1.86 -4.34
N MET A 29 3.54 2.90 -3.49
CA MET A 29 2.64 4.03 -3.69
C MET A 29 2.98 4.89 -4.93
N ARG A 30 4.20 4.79 -5.44
CA ARG A 30 4.68 5.47 -6.65
C ARG A 30 4.72 4.56 -7.89
N ASP A 31 4.41 3.27 -7.74
CA ASP A 31 4.39 2.34 -8.86
C ASP A 31 3.32 2.72 -9.87
N MET A 32 3.76 3.12 -11.07
CA MET A 32 2.89 3.55 -12.16
C MET A 32 2.10 2.41 -12.80
N ARG A 33 2.45 1.15 -12.50
CA ARG A 33 1.64 -0.01 -12.87
C ARG A 33 0.32 -0.04 -12.11
N LEU A 34 0.25 0.62 -10.95
CA LEU A 34 -0.93 0.66 -10.11
C LEU A 34 -1.86 1.82 -10.45
N THR A 35 -3.15 1.50 -10.59
CA THR A 35 -4.21 2.49 -10.63
C THR A 35 -4.29 3.22 -9.29
N TRP A 36 -4.84 4.42 -9.33
CA TRP A 36 -5.06 5.22 -8.12
C TRP A 36 -5.99 4.50 -7.11
N ARG A 37 -6.94 3.70 -7.62
CA ARG A 37 -7.85 2.88 -6.79
C ARG A 37 -7.10 1.75 -6.09
N ALA A 38 -6.26 1.02 -6.82
CA ALA A 38 -5.43 -0.05 -6.25
C ALA A 38 -4.47 0.49 -5.17
N ARG A 39 -3.88 1.67 -5.39
CA ARG A 39 -3.07 2.35 -4.38
C ARG A 39 -3.83 2.69 -3.10
N GLY A 40 -5.05 3.22 -3.22
CA GLY A 40 -5.89 3.50 -2.05
C GLY A 40 -6.20 2.24 -1.25
N VAL A 41 -6.57 1.15 -1.92
CA VAL A 41 -6.82 -0.15 -1.26
C VAL A 41 -5.55 -0.70 -0.61
N LEU A 42 -4.41 -0.62 -1.29
CA LEU A 42 -3.12 -1.07 -0.73
C LEU A 42 -2.75 -0.29 0.54
N ALA A 43 -2.93 1.03 0.53
CA ALA A 43 -2.63 1.87 1.70
C ALA A 43 -3.47 1.48 2.93
N GLU A 44 -4.77 1.25 2.74
CA GLU A 44 -5.67 0.81 3.81
C GLU A 44 -5.33 -0.59 4.34
N LEU A 45 -4.89 -1.51 3.46
CA LEU A 45 -4.49 -2.85 3.88
C LEU A 45 -3.12 -2.85 4.57
N ALA A 46 -2.22 -1.95 4.17
CA ALA A 46 -0.86 -1.84 4.69
C ALA A 46 -0.77 -1.11 6.05
N THR A 47 -1.80 -0.36 6.45
CA THR A 47 -1.87 0.21 7.80
C THR A 47 -1.97 -0.85 8.89
N GLY A 48 -2.29 -2.09 8.52
CA GLY A 48 -2.51 -3.18 9.46
C GLY A 48 -3.86 -3.07 10.15
N TYR A 49 -4.29 -4.18 10.73
CA TYR A 49 -5.49 -4.27 11.55
C TYR A 49 -5.10 -4.90 12.88
N ASP A 50 -5.77 -4.51 13.95
CA ASP A 50 -5.61 -5.21 15.24
C ASP A 50 -5.99 -6.70 15.07
N ASP A 51 -5.43 -7.57 15.92
CA ASP A 51 -5.72 -9.00 15.90
C ASP A 51 -7.25 -9.25 15.92
N GLY A 52 -7.77 -9.92 14.89
CA GLY A 52 -9.21 -10.17 14.73
C GLY A 52 -10.04 -9.04 14.09
N GLN A 53 -9.43 -7.91 13.73
CA GLN A 53 -10.01 -6.88 12.84
C GLN A 53 -9.57 -7.03 11.37
N GLU A 54 -8.76 -8.05 11.08
CA GLU A 54 -8.19 -8.26 9.76
C GLU A 54 -9.30 -8.66 8.78
N PRO A 55 -9.53 -7.87 7.74
CA PRO A 55 -10.72 -8.04 6.93
C PRO A 55 -10.49 -9.19 5.95
N THR A 56 -11.32 -10.23 6.05
CA THR A 56 -11.33 -11.31 5.06
C THR A 56 -11.81 -10.77 3.71
N ILE A 57 -11.43 -11.40 2.59
CA ILE A 57 -11.97 -11.03 1.26
C ILE A 57 -13.51 -11.00 1.29
N SER A 58 -14.11 -11.94 2.03
CA SER A 58 -15.55 -12.05 2.25
C SER A 58 -16.12 -10.92 3.11
N ALA A 59 -15.40 -10.41 4.12
CA ALA A 59 -15.79 -9.24 4.90
C ALA A 59 -15.71 -7.94 4.08
N LEU A 60 -14.64 -7.77 3.28
CA LEU A 60 -14.48 -6.63 2.36
C LEU A 60 -15.56 -6.64 1.27
N ALA A 61 -15.88 -7.81 0.73
CA ALA A 61 -16.99 -7.99 -0.21
C ALA A 61 -18.37 -7.86 0.45
N GLY A 62 -18.47 -8.13 1.76
CA GLY A 62 -19.71 -8.20 2.55
C GLY A 62 -20.19 -6.86 3.11
N LEU A 63 -19.28 -5.96 3.47
CA LEU A 63 -19.56 -4.58 3.92
C LEU A 63 -20.48 -3.80 2.95
N ALA A 64 -20.43 -4.15 1.66
CA ALA A 64 -21.20 -3.52 0.59
C ALA A 64 -22.56 -4.19 0.26
N ARG A 65 -23.02 -5.20 1.03
CA ARG A 65 -24.32 -5.86 0.79
C ARG A 65 -25.53 -5.07 1.29
N ARG A 66 -25.35 -4.11 2.20
CA ARG A 66 -26.46 -3.38 2.82
C ARG A 66 -26.92 -2.14 2.05
N ASP A 67 -26.16 -1.67 1.07
CA ASP A 67 -26.47 -0.39 0.41
C ASP A 67 -26.37 -0.48 -1.12
N ARG A 68 -27.49 -0.23 -1.81
CA ARG A 68 -27.60 -0.34 -3.27
C ARG A 68 -26.75 0.72 -4.00
N SER A 69 -26.42 1.82 -3.31
CA SER A 69 -25.52 2.88 -3.79
C SER A 69 -24.04 2.46 -3.77
N ALA A 70 -23.69 1.39 -3.04
CA ALA A 70 -22.31 0.90 -2.94
C ALA A 70 -21.86 0.05 -4.16
N ALA A 71 -22.74 -0.18 -5.14
CA ALA A 71 -22.49 -1.10 -6.25
C ALA A 71 -21.27 -0.72 -7.11
N GLU A 72 -21.10 0.56 -7.42
CA GLU A 72 -19.94 1.09 -8.14
C GLU A 72 -18.66 0.96 -7.30
N GLY A 73 -18.76 1.22 -5.99
CA GLY A 73 -17.69 0.99 -5.03
C GLY A 73 -17.22 -0.47 -5.00
N ARG A 74 -18.14 -1.44 -5.11
CA ARG A 74 -17.79 -2.88 -5.17
C ARG A 74 -17.01 -3.25 -6.41
N GLU A 75 -17.45 -2.77 -7.57
CA GLU A 75 -16.78 -3.11 -8.82
C GLU A 75 -15.39 -2.47 -8.86
N ALA A 76 -15.27 -1.22 -8.42
CA ALA A 76 -13.99 -0.53 -8.27
C ALA A 76 -13.06 -1.26 -7.28
N PHE A 77 -13.57 -1.68 -6.12
CA PHE A 77 -12.81 -2.42 -5.12
C PHE A 77 -12.37 -3.81 -5.63
N SER A 78 -13.29 -4.57 -6.25
CA SER A 78 -12.96 -5.88 -6.82
C SER A 78 -11.91 -5.79 -7.93
N LYS A 79 -11.99 -4.74 -8.78
CA LYS A 79 -10.97 -4.47 -9.80
C LYS A 79 -9.62 -4.14 -9.16
N ALA A 80 -9.60 -3.29 -8.13
CA ALA A 80 -8.39 -2.96 -7.37
C ALA A 80 -7.74 -4.21 -6.74
N VAL A 81 -8.51 -5.07 -6.07
CA VAL A 81 -7.99 -6.32 -5.48
C VAL A 81 -7.44 -7.25 -6.55
N LYS A 82 -8.14 -7.42 -7.68
CA LYS A 82 -7.65 -8.24 -8.81
C LYS A 82 -6.35 -7.70 -9.38
N GLU A 83 -6.24 -6.38 -9.52
CA GLU A 83 -5.03 -5.71 -9.99
C GLU A 83 -3.85 -5.94 -9.03
N LEU A 84 -4.06 -5.72 -7.74
CA LEU A 84 -3.05 -5.96 -6.71
C LEU A 84 -2.59 -7.41 -6.68
N ARG A 85 -3.51 -8.39 -6.78
CA ARG A 85 -3.15 -9.82 -6.90
C ARG A 85 -2.34 -10.10 -8.16
N LYS A 86 -2.73 -9.52 -9.30
CA LYS A 86 -2.03 -9.71 -10.58
C LYS A 86 -0.59 -9.20 -10.52
N LEU A 87 -0.36 -8.10 -9.80
CA LEU A 87 0.95 -7.48 -9.63
C LEU A 87 1.73 -8.03 -8.44
N GLY A 88 1.16 -8.97 -7.68
CA GLY A 88 1.81 -9.62 -6.53
C GLY A 88 1.75 -8.83 -5.23
N TYR A 89 1.08 -7.67 -5.18
CA TYR A 89 0.95 -6.87 -3.96
C TYR A 89 0.00 -7.47 -2.92
N LEU A 90 -0.83 -8.43 -3.34
CA LEU A 90 -1.66 -9.23 -2.45
C LEU A 90 -1.44 -10.72 -2.73
N VAL A 91 -1.05 -11.44 -1.70
CA VAL A 91 -0.79 -12.89 -1.74
C VAL A 91 -1.76 -13.65 -0.84
N PRO A 92 -2.17 -14.87 -1.20
CA PRO A 92 -2.95 -15.73 -0.31
C PRO A 92 -2.23 -16.02 1.00
N ASP A 93 -2.96 -15.95 2.10
CA ASP A 93 -2.50 -16.48 3.38
C ASP A 93 -2.63 -18.01 3.37
N THR A 94 -1.49 -18.68 3.29
CA THR A 94 -1.39 -20.15 3.27
C THR A 94 -1.90 -20.83 4.55
N SER A 95 -2.10 -20.06 5.64
CA SER A 95 -2.70 -20.57 6.88
C SER A 95 -4.24 -20.65 6.81
N THR A 96 -4.87 -20.08 5.79
CA THR A 96 -6.33 -20.03 5.63
C THR A 96 -6.83 -20.98 4.56
N SER A 97 -8.08 -21.48 4.71
CA SER A 97 -8.71 -22.34 3.72
C SER A 97 -8.87 -21.63 2.38
N THR A 98 -8.42 -22.25 1.30
CA THR A 98 -8.56 -21.72 -0.07
C THR A 98 -10.04 -21.50 -0.43
N GLY A 99 -10.38 -20.34 -1.03
CA GLY A 99 -11.73 -20.04 -1.50
C GLY A 99 -12.36 -18.80 -0.86
N VAL A 100 -13.63 -18.87 -0.48
CA VAL A 100 -14.42 -17.70 0.02
C VAL A 100 -13.89 -17.14 1.35
N GLY A 101 -13.11 -17.93 2.09
CA GLY A 101 -12.42 -17.53 3.32
C GLY A 101 -10.93 -17.24 3.16
N GLU A 102 -10.40 -17.21 1.92
CA GLU A 102 -8.99 -16.91 1.66
C GLU A 102 -8.67 -15.51 2.21
N ARG A 103 -7.72 -15.45 3.13
CA ARG A 103 -7.17 -14.18 3.61
C ARG A 103 -6.08 -13.73 2.64
N LEU A 104 -5.98 -12.42 2.42
CA LEU A 104 -4.90 -11.83 1.63
C LEU A 104 -3.95 -11.10 2.55
N LEU A 105 -2.66 -11.29 2.31
CA LEU A 105 -1.58 -10.57 2.97
C LEU A 105 -0.99 -9.56 1.99
N VAL A 106 -0.59 -8.40 2.52
CA VAL A 106 0.17 -7.42 1.75
C VAL A 106 1.59 -7.91 1.59
N ASP A 107 2.05 -7.98 0.35
CA ASP A 107 3.45 -8.25 -0.01
C ASP A 107 4.00 -7.03 -0.78
N LEU A 108 5.03 -6.39 -0.24
CA LEU A 108 5.65 -5.23 -0.88
C LEU A 108 6.90 -5.58 -1.70
N THR A 109 7.27 -6.85 -1.79
CA THR A 109 8.39 -7.32 -2.62
C THR A 109 8.31 -6.82 -4.08
N PRO A 110 7.12 -6.79 -4.74
CA PRO A 110 7.03 -6.26 -6.11
C PRO A 110 7.39 -4.78 -6.27
N ALA A 111 7.46 -4.02 -5.16
CA ALA A 111 7.84 -2.62 -5.15
C ALA A 111 9.34 -2.40 -5.46
N THR A 112 10.19 -3.42 -5.26
CA THR A 112 11.61 -3.35 -5.62
C THR A 112 11.80 -3.06 -7.11
N ASP A 113 10.89 -3.58 -7.95
CA ASP A 113 10.86 -3.36 -9.40
C ASP A 113 9.70 -2.43 -9.82
N ALA A 114 9.32 -1.49 -8.94
CA ALA A 114 8.25 -0.55 -9.24
C ALA A 114 8.57 0.29 -10.48
N HIS A 115 7.57 0.50 -11.35
CA HIS A 115 7.73 1.42 -12.47
C HIS A 115 7.56 2.83 -11.95
N LEU A 116 8.66 3.50 -11.60
CA LEU A 116 8.62 4.88 -11.13
C LEU A 116 8.63 5.86 -12.30
N VAL A 117 7.96 7.00 -12.15
CA VAL A 117 8.17 8.12 -13.07
C VAL A 117 9.64 8.54 -12.97
N PRO A 118 10.36 8.70 -14.09
CA PRO A 118 11.75 9.17 -14.07
C PRO A 118 11.86 10.47 -13.26
N ASP A 119 12.80 10.50 -12.33
CA ASP A 119 13.01 11.67 -11.49
C ASP A 119 13.58 12.81 -12.33
N ARG A 120 12.69 13.70 -12.81
CA ARG A 120 13.04 14.82 -13.69
C ARG A 120 14.02 15.81 -13.02
N TRP A 121 14.22 15.71 -11.70
CA TRP A 121 15.05 16.62 -10.92
C TRP A 121 16.44 16.08 -10.58
N ALA A 122 16.76 14.83 -10.93
CA ALA A 122 18.09 14.24 -10.67
C ALA A 122 19.21 14.83 -11.56
N HIS A 123 18.92 15.77 -12.46
CA HIS A 123 19.89 16.35 -13.41
C HIS A 123 20.37 17.76 -13.05
N SER A 124 19.93 18.33 -11.92
CA SER A 124 20.29 19.72 -11.57
C SER A 124 21.50 19.86 -10.64
N ALA A 125 22.09 18.76 -10.16
CA ALA A 125 23.18 18.80 -9.17
C ALA A 125 24.60 18.59 -9.76
N ALA A 126 24.75 18.42 -11.08
CA ALA A 126 26.02 18.03 -11.69
C ALA A 126 26.80 19.17 -12.41
N GLU A 127 26.32 20.42 -12.43
CA GLU A 127 26.97 21.51 -13.18
C GLU A 127 27.42 22.73 -12.36
N GLU A 128 27.47 22.66 -11.02
CA GLU A 128 28.04 23.75 -10.22
C GLU A 128 29.35 23.31 -9.58
N GLY A 129 30.42 23.31 -10.38
CA GLY A 129 31.74 22.90 -9.93
C GLY A 129 32.80 22.94 -11.01
N ARG A 130 33.05 24.11 -11.62
CA ARG A 130 34.28 24.37 -12.36
C ARG A 130 34.80 25.78 -12.09
#